data_AF-A0A453HQN1-F1
#
_entry.id   AF-A0A453HQN1-F1
#
_cell.length_a   1.000
_cell.length_b   1.000
_cell.length_c   1.000
_cell.angle_alpha   90.00
_cell.angle_beta   90.00
_cell.angle_gamma   90.00
#
_symmetry.space_group_name_H-M   'P 1'
#
loop_
_entity.id
_entity.type
_entity.pdbx_description
1 polymer ?
#
loop_
_entity_poly.entity_id
_entity_poly.type
_entity_poly.pdbx_seq_one_letter_code
_entity_poly.pdbx_strand_id
1 'polypeptide(L)'
;MASKLFSPKNLRVFSPRLHMLNEAFCYSPFNRSMQRRWKKPVDSARTRLESRTRDHRLDKLMIQLKNLRLALDLHAVISQQRNGYASLQLLLRWRREIGLNTEIGAFLKKYPHIFEIYVHPVKRNHCCRITRKMADLVAEEDAVIRENEPAVVQRLKKLLMMSTDGTLNMHALWLVRKELGMRIWL
;
A
#
# COMPACT_ATOMS: atom_id res chain seq x y z
N MET A 1 31.43 54.37 -45.51
CA MET A 1 32.55 53.83 -46.30
C MET A 1 32.44 52.32 -46.35
N ALA A 2 32.50 51.76 -47.55
CA ALA A 2 32.59 50.33 -47.86
C ALA A 2 33.92 49.75 -47.31
N SER A 3 34.22 48.45 -47.22
CA SER A 3 33.80 47.29 -48.01
C SER A 3 34.38 46.00 -47.37
N LYS A 4 33.60 44.90 -47.46
CA LYS A 4 33.94 43.53 -47.93
C LYS A 4 35.27 42.89 -47.47
N LEU A 5 35.33 41.62 -47.05
CA LEU A 5 35.28 40.45 -47.95
C LEU A 5 35.35 39.10 -47.18
N PHE A 6 34.47 38.16 -47.59
CA PHE A 6 34.76 36.72 -47.89
C PHE A 6 35.05 35.72 -46.73
N SER A 7 34.47 34.51 -46.62
CA SER A 7 33.67 33.66 -47.52
C SER A 7 32.99 32.50 -46.72
N PRO A 8 31.82 31.98 -47.15
CA PRO A 8 31.18 30.76 -46.65
C PRO A 8 31.32 29.58 -47.66
N LYS A 9 31.22 28.34 -47.18
CA LYS A 9 30.96 27.13 -47.99
C LYS A 9 30.17 26.12 -47.15
N ASN A 10 29.15 25.40 -47.59
CA ASN A 10 28.23 25.47 -48.72
C ASN A 10 27.14 24.43 -48.40
N LEU A 11 25.87 24.85 -48.35
CA LEU A 11 24.72 23.96 -48.52
C LEU A 11 24.52 23.76 -50.02
N ARG A 12 24.34 22.52 -50.49
CA ARG A 12 23.73 22.25 -51.79
C ARG A 12 22.62 21.22 -51.63
N VAL A 13 21.41 21.73 -51.69
CA VAL A 13 20.23 21.01 -52.17
C VAL A 13 20.34 20.96 -53.69
N PHE A 14 20.16 19.79 -54.30
CA PHE A 14 19.68 19.67 -55.67
C PHE A 14 18.58 18.62 -55.73
N SER A 15 17.45 19.08 -56.27
CA SER A 15 16.13 18.48 -56.35
C SER A 15 16.04 17.24 -57.27
N PRO A 16 14.94 16.46 -57.16
CA PRO A 16 14.70 15.21 -57.88
C PRO A 16 14.00 15.43 -59.22
N ARG A 17 14.16 14.51 -60.20
CA ARG A 17 13.21 14.20 -61.29
C ARG A 17 13.60 12.85 -61.93
N LEU A 18 12.77 11.81 -61.77
CA LEU A 18 11.87 11.21 -62.79
C LEU A 18 12.61 10.22 -63.72
N HIS A 19 12.10 9.06 -64.14
CA HIS A 19 10.72 8.62 -64.35
C HIS A 19 10.70 7.09 -64.58
N MET A 20 9.53 6.48 -64.33
CA MET A 20 8.95 5.32 -65.02
C MET A 20 9.69 3.96 -64.99
N LEU A 21 9.12 3.00 -64.24
CA LEU A 21 8.40 1.84 -64.79
C LEU A 21 8.22 0.79 -63.68
N ASN A 22 7.03 0.72 -63.10
CA ASN A 22 6.34 -0.53 -62.77
C ASN A 22 5.05 -0.20 -62.01
N GLU A 23 4.10 0.37 -62.75
CA GLU A 23 2.71 0.02 -62.52
C GLU A 23 2.51 -1.40 -63.04
N ALA A 24 2.49 -2.36 -62.12
CA ALA A 24 1.86 -3.65 -62.34
C ALA A 24 0.78 -3.81 -61.27
N PHE A 25 -0.39 -3.30 -61.64
CA PHE A 25 -1.72 -3.77 -61.28
C PHE A 25 -1.76 -5.04 -60.42
N CYS A 26 -2.41 -4.93 -59.26
CA CYS A 26 -3.60 -5.74 -58.98
C CYS A 26 -4.38 -5.11 -57.82
N TYR A 27 -5.23 -4.15 -58.20
CA TYR A 27 -6.48 -3.91 -57.50
C TYR A 27 -7.30 -5.21 -57.52
N SER A 28 -7.20 -6.02 -56.47
CA SER A 28 -8.22 -7.02 -56.17
C SER A 28 -9.24 -6.38 -55.22
N PRO A 29 -10.53 -6.30 -55.58
CA PRO A 29 -11.52 -5.54 -54.82
C PRO A 29 -11.94 -6.21 -53.49
N PHE A 30 -11.33 -7.33 -53.11
CA PHE A 30 -11.80 -8.18 -52.01
C PHE A 30 -10.94 -8.25 -50.74
N ASN A 31 -9.84 -7.49 -50.62
CA ASN A 31 -8.99 -7.54 -49.42
C ASN A 31 -9.08 -6.30 -48.51
N ARG A 32 -10.27 -5.65 -48.45
CA ARG A 32 -10.60 -4.65 -47.42
C ARG A 32 -11.44 -5.25 -46.28
N SER A 33 -11.22 -6.53 -45.99
CA SER A 33 -11.87 -7.25 -44.87
C SER A 33 -10.87 -7.61 -43.78
N MET A 34 -9.91 -6.73 -43.45
CA MET A 34 -9.41 -6.72 -42.08
C MET A 34 -10.53 -6.21 -41.17
N GLN A 35 -11.47 -7.09 -40.84
CA GLN A 35 -12.29 -6.91 -39.66
C GLN A 35 -11.29 -6.72 -38.51
N ARG A 36 -11.19 -5.49 -37.96
CA ARG A 36 -10.60 -5.30 -36.64
C ARG A 36 -11.49 -6.08 -35.69
N ARG A 37 -11.22 -7.37 -35.53
CA ARG A 37 -11.87 -8.21 -34.55
C ARG A 37 -11.43 -7.64 -33.21
N TRP A 38 -12.27 -6.82 -32.60
CA TRP A 38 -12.12 -6.38 -31.23
C TRP A 38 -11.80 -7.62 -30.41
N LYS A 39 -10.58 -7.72 -29.88
CA LYS A 39 -10.22 -8.81 -28.97
C LYS A 39 -11.20 -8.68 -27.83
N LYS A 40 -12.08 -9.67 -27.66
CA LYS A 40 -12.98 -9.72 -26.51
C LYS A 40 -12.10 -9.53 -25.27
N PRO A 41 -12.50 -8.68 -24.31
CA PRO A 41 -11.77 -8.52 -23.07
C PRO A 41 -11.41 -9.91 -22.54
N VAL A 42 -10.13 -10.15 -22.26
CA VAL A 42 -9.68 -11.47 -21.80
C VAL A 42 -10.46 -11.78 -20.52
N ASP A 43 -11.27 -12.83 -20.51
CA ASP A 43 -12.02 -13.30 -19.33
C ASP A 43 -11.11 -14.19 -18.46
N SER A 44 -10.04 -13.59 -17.94
CA SER A 44 -9.12 -14.22 -16.99
C SER A 44 -9.70 -14.20 -15.57
N ALA A 45 -9.18 -15.03 -14.67
CA ALA A 45 -9.55 -14.98 -13.25
C ALA A 45 -9.42 -13.58 -12.63
N ARG A 46 -8.48 -12.75 -13.13
CA ARG A 46 -8.27 -11.35 -12.68
C ARG A 46 -9.35 -10.40 -13.18
N THR A 47 -9.76 -10.50 -14.43
CA THR A 47 -10.83 -9.67 -15.03
C THR A 47 -12.22 -10.11 -14.61
N ARG A 48 -12.41 -11.40 -14.25
CA ARG A 48 -13.62 -11.89 -13.56
C ARG A 48 -13.81 -11.31 -12.16
N LEU A 49 -12.74 -10.87 -11.51
CA LEU A 49 -12.83 -10.26 -10.18
C LEU A 49 -13.39 -8.83 -10.27
N GLU A 50 -13.05 -8.11 -11.34
CA GLU A 50 -13.46 -6.72 -11.56
C GLU A 50 -14.95 -6.57 -11.91
N SER A 51 -15.57 -7.61 -12.49
CA SER A 51 -16.99 -7.62 -12.90
C SER A 51 -17.96 -8.11 -11.82
N ARG A 52 -17.49 -8.50 -10.62
CA ARG A 52 -18.36 -8.89 -9.50
C ARG A 52 -18.98 -7.65 -8.85
N THR A 53 -20.20 -7.81 -8.35
CA THR A 53 -20.84 -6.83 -7.46
C THR A 53 -19.91 -6.56 -6.26
N ARG A 54 -19.42 -5.31 -6.15
CA ARG A 54 -18.59 -4.92 -5.01
C ARG A 54 -19.49 -4.58 -3.83
N ASP A 55 -19.22 -5.21 -2.69
CA ASP A 55 -19.92 -4.91 -1.44
C ASP A 55 -19.34 -3.64 -0.80
N HIS A 56 -19.93 -2.50 -1.09
CA HIS A 56 -19.47 -1.21 -0.56
C HIS A 56 -19.42 -1.15 0.98
N ARG A 57 -20.30 -1.91 1.66
CA ARG A 57 -20.27 -2.03 3.12
C ARG A 57 -18.99 -2.71 3.60
N LEU A 58 -18.59 -3.81 2.95
CA LEU A 58 -17.38 -4.55 3.27
C LEU A 58 -16.13 -3.71 2.96
N ASP A 59 -16.13 -3.01 1.83
CA ASP A 59 -15.04 -2.09 1.46
C ASP A 59 -14.84 -0.99 2.52
N LYS A 60 -15.94 -0.41 3.03
CA LYS A 60 -15.88 0.60 4.10
C LYS A 60 -15.27 0.04 5.38
N LEU A 61 -15.70 -1.16 5.80
CA LEU A 61 -15.16 -1.83 6.99
C LEU A 61 -13.68 -2.18 6.80
N MET A 62 -13.28 -2.63 5.60
CA MET A 62 -11.89 -2.89 5.28
C MET A 62 -11.02 -1.64 5.39
N ILE A 63 -11.51 -0.48 4.92
CA ILE A 63 -10.78 0.80 5.05
C ILE A 63 -10.65 1.18 6.53
N GLN A 64 -11.70 1.03 7.33
CA GLN A 64 -11.64 1.29 8.76
C GLN A 64 -10.61 0.38 9.46
N LEU A 65 -10.64 -0.91 9.16
CA LEU A 65 -9.72 -1.89 9.72
C LEU A 65 -8.26 -1.62 9.32
N LYS A 66 -8.01 -1.19 8.08
CA LYS A 66 -6.69 -0.73 7.64
C LYS A 66 -6.22 0.48 8.45
N ASN A 67 -7.09 1.48 8.64
CA ASN A 67 -6.75 2.67 9.42
C ASN A 67 -6.44 2.33 10.89
N LEU A 68 -7.17 1.37 11.47
CA LEU A 68 -6.90 0.89 12.83
C LEU A 68 -5.53 0.19 12.92
N ARG A 69 -5.18 -0.65 11.94
CA ARG A 69 -3.84 -1.28 11.89
C ARG A 69 -2.74 -0.22 11.85
N LEU A 70 -2.87 0.78 10.97
CA LEU A 70 -1.91 1.89 10.88
C LEU A 70 -1.80 2.68 12.20
N ALA A 71 -2.91 2.86 12.91
CA ALA A 71 -2.88 3.51 14.23
C ALA A 71 -2.14 2.67 15.27
N LEU A 72 -2.32 1.34 15.27
CA LEU A 72 -1.59 0.42 16.15
C LEU A 72 -0.10 0.36 15.82
N ASP A 73 0.27 0.38 14.54
CA ASP A 73 1.67 0.41 14.10
C ASP A 73 2.35 1.71 14.57
N LEU A 74 1.67 2.86 14.43
CA LEU A 74 2.15 4.13 14.97
C LEU A 74 2.27 4.10 16.50
N HIS A 75 1.29 3.50 17.19
CA HIS A 75 1.35 3.31 18.63
C HIS A 75 2.60 2.50 19.04
N ALA A 76 2.90 1.40 18.34
CA ALA A 76 4.08 0.58 18.61
C ALA A 76 5.39 1.37 18.44
N VAL A 77 5.50 2.17 17.36
CA VAL A 77 6.66 3.04 17.12
C VAL A 77 6.84 4.09 18.23
N ILE A 78 5.75 4.67 18.72
CA ILE A 78 5.79 5.65 19.82
C ILE A 78 6.15 4.95 21.14
N SER A 79 5.58 3.78 21.40
CA SER A 79 5.83 2.98 22.61
C SER A 79 7.29 2.51 22.70
N GLN A 80 7.93 2.24 21.56
CA GLN A 80 9.36 1.89 21.50
C GLN A 80 10.27 3.07 21.90
N GLN A 81 9.77 4.31 21.91
CA GLN A 81 10.57 5.47 22.32
C GLN A 81 10.73 5.53 23.84
N ARG A 82 11.97 5.67 24.31
CA ARG A 82 12.30 5.78 25.75
C ARG A 82 11.59 6.95 26.46
N ASN A 83 11.25 7.99 25.72
CA ASN A 83 10.69 9.21 26.29
C ASN A 83 9.16 9.20 26.38
N GLY A 84 8.49 8.15 25.89
CA GLY A 84 7.02 8.06 25.86
C GLY A 84 6.33 9.06 24.91
N TYR A 85 7.10 9.71 24.03
CA TYR A 85 6.62 10.58 22.96
C TYR A 85 7.51 10.44 21.71
N ALA A 86 6.93 10.70 20.54
CA ALA A 86 7.66 10.75 19.27
C ALA A 86 7.57 12.16 18.67
N SER A 87 8.65 12.65 18.07
CA SER A 87 8.60 13.89 17.28
C SER A 87 7.88 13.63 15.94
N LEU A 88 7.20 14.64 15.41
CA LEU A 88 6.54 14.51 14.11
C LEU A 88 7.55 14.22 13.00
N GLN A 89 8.77 14.75 13.10
CA GLN A 89 9.88 14.44 12.19
C GLN A 89 10.28 12.97 12.21
N LEU A 90 10.30 12.34 13.40
CA LEU A 90 10.56 10.91 13.51
C LEU A 90 9.44 10.13 12.83
N LEU A 91 8.17 10.44 13.17
CA LEU A 91 7.02 9.77 12.57
C LEU A 91 7.01 9.89 11.04
N LEU A 92 7.42 11.04 10.48
CA LEU A 92 7.55 11.24 9.03
C LEU A 92 8.53 10.27 8.36
N ARG A 93 9.59 9.84 9.06
CA ARG A 93 10.51 8.80 8.56
C ARG A 93 9.81 7.44 8.51
N TRP A 94 9.10 7.11 9.60
CA TRP A 94 8.29 5.90 9.71
C TRP A 94 7.09 5.85 8.76
N ARG A 95 6.70 6.97 8.13
CA ARG A 95 5.64 7.00 7.11
C ARG A 95 5.83 5.93 6.04
N ARG A 96 7.06 5.75 5.56
CA ARG A 96 7.40 4.80 4.50
C ARG A 96 7.32 3.37 4.98
N GLU A 97 7.76 3.11 6.20
CA GLU A 97 7.77 1.78 6.80
C GLU A 97 6.35 1.31 7.15
N ILE A 98 5.51 2.22 7.66
CA ILE A 98 4.11 1.94 8.02
C ILE A 98 3.20 1.92 6.78
N GLY A 99 3.66 2.43 5.63
CA GLY A 99 2.85 2.49 4.41
C GLY A 99 1.70 3.50 4.49
N LEU A 100 1.89 4.60 5.23
CA LEU A 100 0.84 5.59 5.46
C LEU A 100 0.73 6.53 4.25
N ASN A 101 -0.33 6.34 3.44
CA ASN A 101 -0.54 7.11 2.21
C ASN A 101 -0.86 8.59 2.48
N THR A 102 -1.57 8.90 3.56
CA THR A 102 -1.92 10.26 3.97
C THR A 102 -0.75 10.99 4.66
N GLU A 103 -0.89 12.30 4.87
CA GLU A 103 0.02 13.02 5.75
C GLU A 103 -0.17 12.56 7.20
N ILE A 104 0.94 12.31 7.91
CA ILE A 104 0.89 11.85 9.31
C ILE A 104 0.20 12.88 10.21
N GLY A 105 0.48 14.17 10.03
CA GLY A 105 -0.16 15.21 10.83
C GLY A 105 -1.69 15.19 10.69
N ALA A 106 -2.20 15.01 9.47
CA ALA A 106 -3.64 14.88 9.22
C ALA A 106 -4.22 13.59 9.79
N PHE A 107 -3.47 12.47 9.71
CA PHE A 107 -3.88 11.20 10.29
C PHE A 107 -3.98 11.26 11.82
N LEU A 108 -2.98 11.84 12.50
CA LEU A 108 -2.99 11.97 13.96
C LEU A 108 -4.16 12.84 14.43
N LYS A 109 -4.44 13.95 13.72
CA LYS A 109 -5.59 14.83 14.02
C LYS A 109 -6.95 14.15 13.87
N LYS A 110 -7.05 13.11 13.04
CA LYS A 110 -8.28 12.32 12.86
C LYS A 110 -8.62 11.46 14.10
N TYR A 111 -7.62 11.12 14.90
CA TYR A 111 -7.77 10.22 16.06
C TYR A 111 -7.26 10.87 17.36
N PRO A 112 -7.90 11.96 17.84
CA PRO A 112 -7.47 12.67 19.05
C PRO A 112 -7.64 11.84 20.34
N HIS A 113 -8.46 10.79 20.30
CA HIS A 113 -8.62 9.87 21.42
C HIS A 113 -7.44 8.91 21.59
N ILE A 114 -6.68 8.67 20.52
CA ILE A 114 -5.49 7.79 20.52
C ILE A 114 -4.23 8.64 20.68
N PHE A 115 -4.15 9.73 19.92
CA PHE A 115 -2.95 10.54 19.79
C PHE A 115 -3.16 11.97 20.30
N GLU A 116 -2.27 12.41 21.18
CA GLU A 116 -2.19 13.75 21.70
C GLU A 116 -1.02 14.49 21.06
N ILE A 117 -1.31 15.55 20.29
CA ILE A 117 -0.30 16.38 19.64
C ILE A 117 -0.04 17.61 20.51
N TYR A 118 1.22 17.84 20.86
CA TYR A 118 1.64 18.99 21.66
C TYR A 118 2.95 19.58 21.13
N VAL A 119 3.26 20.81 21.54
CA VAL A 119 4.55 21.44 21.24
C VAL A 119 5.48 21.20 22.42
N HIS A 120 6.66 20.64 22.17
CA HIS A 120 7.62 20.38 23.22
C HIS A 120 8.09 21.72 23.84
N PRO A 121 8.05 21.90 25.17
CA PRO A 121 8.33 23.20 25.81
C PRO A 121 9.75 23.70 25.52
N VAL A 122 10.74 22.80 25.59
CA VAL A 122 12.16 23.13 25.33
C VAL A 122 12.47 23.21 23.83
N LYS A 123 12.14 22.17 23.05
CA LYS A 123 12.57 22.04 21.66
C LYS A 123 11.69 22.79 20.64
N ARG A 124 10.53 23.30 21.06
CA ARG A 124 9.50 23.94 20.21
C ARG A 124 9.07 23.10 18.99
N ASN A 125 9.32 21.79 19.02
CA ASN A 125 8.96 20.86 17.97
C ASN A 125 7.58 20.24 18.26
N HIS A 126 6.82 19.95 17.21
CA HIS A 126 5.59 19.17 17.34
C HIS A 126 5.91 17.72 17.71
N CYS A 127 5.36 17.28 18.83
CA CYS A 127 5.47 15.94 19.38
C CYS A 127 4.10 15.30 19.48
N CYS A 128 4.08 13.98 19.40
CA CYS A 128 2.91 13.14 19.57
C CYS A 128 3.15 12.22 20.77
N ARG A 129 2.16 12.15 21.66
CA ARG A 129 2.11 11.22 22.79
C ARG A 129 0.83 10.38 22.68
N ILE A 130 0.86 9.19 23.27
CA ILE A 130 -0.32 8.34 23.39
C ILE A 130 -1.19 8.83 24.55
N THR A 131 -2.48 8.98 24.30
CA THR A 131 -3.45 9.40 25.31
C THR A 131 -3.56 8.36 26.44
N ARG A 132 -3.78 8.80 27.68
CA ARG A 132 -3.97 7.88 28.84
C ARG A 132 -5.05 6.84 28.59
N LYS A 133 -6.20 7.27 28.06
CA LYS A 133 -7.31 6.37 27.68
C LYS A 133 -6.86 5.21 26.79
N MET A 134 -5.99 5.47 25.82
CA MET A 134 -5.47 4.42 24.94
C MET A 134 -4.50 3.50 25.69
N ALA A 135 -3.64 4.06 26.54
CA ALA A 135 -2.75 3.25 27.36
C ALA A 135 -3.53 2.32 28.32
N ASP A 136 -4.62 2.81 28.91
CA ASP A 136 -5.51 2.04 29.79
C ASP A 136 -6.16 0.88 29.01
N LEU A 137 -6.66 1.15 27.80
CA LEU A 137 -7.24 0.11 26.92
C LEU A 137 -6.21 -0.96 26.52
N VAL A 138 -4.97 -0.56 26.25
CA VAL A 138 -3.89 -1.53 25.94
C VAL A 138 -3.57 -2.40 27.16
N ALA A 139 -3.56 -1.81 28.36
CA ALA A 139 -3.33 -2.56 29.59
C ALA A 139 -4.47 -3.53 29.90
N GLU A 140 -5.72 -3.14 29.64
CA GLU A 140 -6.89 -4.01 29.75
C GLU A 140 -6.83 -5.16 28.74
N GLU A 141 -6.49 -4.88 27.48
CA GLU A 141 -6.29 -5.90 26.45
C GLU A 141 -5.22 -6.91 26.87
N ASP A 142 -4.06 -6.44 27.37
CA ASP A 142 -3.00 -7.31 27.89
C ASP A 142 -3.46 -8.16 29.07
N ALA A 143 -4.32 -7.63 29.95
CA ALA A 143 -4.88 -8.39 31.07
C ALA A 143 -5.80 -9.52 30.58
N VAL A 144 -6.71 -9.22 29.65
CA VAL A 144 -7.62 -10.20 29.05
C VAL A 144 -6.85 -11.28 28.28
N ILE A 145 -5.79 -10.91 27.58
CA ILE A 145 -4.95 -11.87 26.85
C ILE A 145 -4.27 -12.85 27.81
N ARG A 146 -3.74 -12.37 28.94
CA ARG A 146 -3.13 -13.23 29.97
C ARG A 146 -4.16 -14.18 30.59
N GLU A 147 -5.37 -13.70 30.86
CA GLU A 147 -6.45 -14.54 31.38
C GLU A 147 -6.89 -15.62 30.38
N ASN A 148 -6.87 -15.31 29.08
CA ASN A 148 -7.28 -16.22 28.01
C ASN A 148 -6.19 -17.20 27.55
N GLU A 149 -4.95 -17.03 28.01
CA GLU A 149 -3.81 -17.92 27.70
C GLU A 149 -4.14 -19.43 27.82
N PRO A 150 -4.75 -19.93 28.92
CA PRO A 150 -5.10 -21.36 29.01
C PRO A 150 -6.07 -21.82 27.92
N ALA A 151 -7.02 -20.97 27.51
CA ALA A 151 -7.96 -21.32 26.45
C ALA A 151 -7.27 -21.32 25.07
N VAL A 152 -6.30 -20.43 24.84
CA VAL A 152 -5.45 -20.46 23.64
C VAL A 152 -4.68 -21.78 23.57
N VAL A 153 -4.03 -22.18 24.67
CA VAL A 153 -3.27 -23.44 24.75
C VAL A 153 -4.19 -24.65 24.48
N GLN A 154 -5.41 -24.65 25.02
CA GLN A 154 -6.39 -25.70 24.73
C GLN A 154 -6.79 -25.75 23.25
N ARG A 155 -6.98 -24.60 22.60
CA ARG A 155 -7.27 -24.53 21.15
C ARG A 155 -6.11 -25.07 20.32
N LEU A 156 -4.87 -24.71 20.66
CA LEU A 156 -3.66 -25.22 19.99
C LEU A 156 -3.50 -26.73 20.18
N LYS A 157 -3.74 -27.24 21.39
CA LYS A 157 -3.74 -28.68 21.68
C LYS A 157 -4.77 -29.41 20.82
N LYS A 158 -6.00 -28.89 20.71
CA LYS A 158 -7.04 -29.48 19.86
C LYS A 158 -6.61 -29.51 18.39
N LEU A 159 -6.03 -28.43 17.88
CA LEU A 159 -5.50 -28.38 16.50
C LEU A 159 -4.42 -29.44 16.28
N LEU A 160 -3.52 -29.62 17.23
CA LEU A 160 -2.46 -30.61 17.14
C LEU A 160 -3.00 -32.05 17.17
N MET A 161 -4.00 -32.32 18.01
CA MET A 161 -4.67 -33.62 18.09
C MET A 161 -5.51 -33.97 16.85
N MET A 162 -5.96 -32.97 16.08
CA MET A 162 -6.65 -33.17 14.81
C MET A 162 -5.69 -33.35 13.62
N SER A 163 -4.41 -33.00 13.79
CA SER A 163 -3.39 -33.17 12.77
C SER A 163 -2.99 -34.64 12.66
N THR A 164 -2.92 -35.18 11.45
CA THR A 164 -2.54 -36.58 11.21
C THR A 164 -1.12 -36.89 11.67
N ASP A 165 -0.22 -35.92 11.50
CA ASP A 165 1.21 -36.10 11.73
C ASP A 165 1.63 -35.54 13.11
N GLY A 166 0.67 -35.05 13.90
CA GLY A 166 0.93 -34.38 15.19
C GLY A 166 1.74 -33.08 15.06
N THR A 167 1.87 -32.53 13.85
CA THR A 167 2.62 -31.30 13.57
C THR A 167 1.71 -30.19 13.04
N LEU A 168 2.10 -28.94 13.28
CA LEU A 168 1.42 -27.75 12.76
C LEU A 168 2.46 -26.87 12.05
N ASN A 169 2.11 -26.39 10.85
CA ASN A 169 2.96 -25.46 10.14
C ASN A 169 2.99 -24.10 10.88
N MET A 170 4.17 -23.73 11.36
CA MET A 170 4.39 -22.48 12.09
C MET A 170 3.97 -21.24 11.27
N HIS A 171 4.21 -21.25 9.96
CA HIS A 171 3.80 -20.16 9.09
C HIS A 171 2.27 -20.05 9.01
N ALA A 172 1.55 -21.17 8.94
CA ALA A 172 0.09 -21.15 8.91
C ALA A 172 -0.47 -20.65 10.25
N LEU A 173 0.14 -21.07 11.37
CA LEU A 173 -0.22 -20.59 12.70
C LEU A 173 -0.02 -19.08 12.82
N TRP A 174 1.10 -18.57 12.32
CA TRP A 174 1.41 -17.15 12.34
C TRP A 174 0.40 -16.30 11.57
N LEU A 175 -0.10 -16.79 10.42
CA LEU A 175 -1.14 -16.11 9.63
C LEU A 175 -2.48 -16.01 10.38
N VAL A 176 -2.83 -17.04 11.17
CA VAL A 176 -4.13 -17.15 11.85
C VAL A 176 -4.05 -16.74 13.34
N ARG A 177 -2.87 -16.32 13.82
CA ARG A 177 -2.61 -15.99 15.23
C ARG A 177 -3.64 -15.06 15.85
N LYS A 178 -4.11 -14.07 15.09
CA LYS A 178 -5.11 -13.10 15.54
C LYS A 178 -6.46 -13.77 15.84
N GLU A 179 -6.89 -14.69 14.98
CA GLU A 179 -8.15 -15.43 15.14
C GLU A 179 -8.08 -16.44 16.30
N LEU A 180 -6.88 -16.93 16.62
CA LEU A 180 -6.66 -17.81 17.76
C LEU A 180 -6.63 -17.09 19.11
N GLY A 181 -6.67 -15.75 19.10
CA GLY A 181 -6.52 -14.91 20.29
C GLY A 181 -5.07 -14.80 20.78
N MET A 182 -4.10 -15.07 19.90
CA MET A 182 -2.68 -14.94 20.21
C MET A 182 -2.23 -13.49 19.99
N ARG A 183 -1.29 -13.04 20.83
CA ARG A 183 -0.81 -11.65 20.83
C ARG A 183 -0.04 -11.33 19.55
N ILE A 184 -0.20 -10.09 19.06
CA ILE A 184 0.27 -9.63 17.74
C ILE A 184 1.78 -9.28 17.69
N TRP A 185 2.48 -9.18 18.83
CA TRP A 185 3.85 -8.65 18.91
C TRP A 185 4.93 -9.66 19.34
N LEU A 186 4.60 -10.95 19.44
CA LEU A 186 5.59 -12.03 19.58
C LEU A 186 5.98 -12.59 18.20
#